data_AF-A0AA88RXZ0-F1
#
_entry.id   AF-A0AA88RXZ0-F1
#
_cell.length_a   1.000
_cell.length_b   1.000
_cell.length_c   1.000
_cell.angle_alpha   90.00
_cell.angle_beta   90.00
_cell.angle_gamma   90.00
#
_symmetry.space_group_name_H-M   'P 1'
#
loop_
_entity.id
_entity.type
_entity.pdbx_description
1 polymer ?
#
loop_
_entity_poly.entity_id
_entity_poly.type
_entity_poly.pdbx_seq_one_letter_code
_entity_poly.pdbx_strand_id
1 'polypeptide(L)'
;MDLENCSYLFEIEEMKERIESKGDSAASVVCNLLRATSLQKQTNEFLKHVIGVVALLGTVQNNELSRILADYLGDDQLLAIVCKSYAAAGDLQKYEHAFYQLATEQGKSIEGRYLVICLEDISPYTGKLSGDSQRKLALCNPTLPNGKTPPGYIGYAVNMIDLEIRHLPMTAGGRGLRETLYYHLLGELQVYESKDYMKMALPYIKHGAVSLDGGIMRGNGAIFLGRR
;
A
#
# COMPACT_ATOMS: atom_id res chain seq x y z
N MET A 1 20.29 14.11 -13.31
CA MET A 1 19.65 13.78 -12.02
C MET A 1 18.27 14.42 -12.13
N ASP A 2 17.27 13.61 -12.42
CA ASP A 2 15.99 14.07 -12.96
C ASP A 2 15.10 14.66 -11.87
N LEU A 3 14.43 15.77 -12.16
CA LEU A 3 13.57 16.51 -11.22
C LEU A 3 12.43 15.63 -10.65
N GLU A 4 11.90 14.69 -11.43
CA GLU A 4 10.89 13.72 -10.99
C GLU A 4 11.42 12.77 -9.90
N ASN A 5 12.68 12.35 -10.00
CA ASN A 5 13.33 11.49 -9.01
C ASN A 5 13.56 12.24 -7.68
N CYS A 6 13.86 13.54 -7.74
CA CYS A 6 13.99 14.37 -6.55
C CYS A 6 12.63 14.61 -5.84
N SER A 7 11.55 14.81 -6.60
CA SER A 7 10.21 14.99 -6.04
C SER A 7 9.72 13.71 -5.33
N TYR A 8 9.91 12.55 -5.95
CA TYR A 8 9.56 11.25 -5.39
C TYR A 8 10.30 10.96 -4.08
N LEU A 9 11.61 11.22 -4.04
CA LEU A 9 12.42 11.02 -2.83
C LEU A 9 12.00 11.94 -1.69
N PHE A 10 11.59 13.17 -1.99
CA PHE A 10 11.11 14.12 -0.99
C PHE A 10 9.79 13.67 -0.35
N GLU A 11 8.83 13.20 -1.15
CA GLU A 11 7.54 12.68 -0.66
C GLU A 11 7.72 11.45 0.24
N ILE A 12 8.62 10.54 -0.12
CA ILE A 12 8.95 9.39 0.71
C ILE A 12 9.57 9.83 2.04
N GLU A 13 10.45 10.83 2.04
CA GLU A 13 11.10 11.29 3.26
C GLU A 13 10.10 12.00 4.19
N GLU A 14 9.20 12.83 3.66
CA GLU A 14 8.11 13.42 4.45
C GLU A 14 7.21 12.31 5.05
N MET A 15 6.90 11.27 4.28
CA MET A 15 6.10 10.16 4.77
C MET A 15 6.83 9.37 5.86
N LYS A 16 8.14 9.18 5.73
CA LYS A 16 8.96 8.57 6.79
C LYS A 16 8.90 9.39 8.07
N GLU A 17 9.08 10.70 8.01
CA GLU A 17 8.98 11.57 9.20
C GLU A 17 7.61 11.44 9.88
N ARG A 18 6.54 11.29 9.08
CA ARG A 18 5.17 11.05 9.60
C ARG A 18 5.01 9.68 10.26
N ILE A 19 5.68 8.63 9.77
CA ILE A 19 5.68 7.31 10.40
C ILE A 19 6.56 7.33 11.66
N GLU A 20 7.72 7.98 11.61
CA GLU A 20 8.66 8.13 12.72
C GLU A 20 8.04 8.89 13.90
N SER A 21 7.21 9.91 13.63
CA SER A 21 6.45 10.66 14.64
C SER A 21 5.27 9.89 15.25
N LYS A 22 4.81 8.79 14.65
CA LYS A 22 3.88 7.84 15.28
C LYS A 22 4.65 6.89 16.22
N GLY A 23 5.25 7.47 17.26
CA GLY A 23 6.35 6.95 18.09
C GLY A 23 6.23 5.52 18.61
N ASP A 24 5.02 4.96 18.70
CA ASP A 24 4.79 3.65 19.32
C ASP A 24 4.41 2.54 18.31
N SER A 25 4.57 2.79 17.01
CA SER A 25 4.24 1.79 15.98
C SER A 25 5.44 0.92 15.59
N ALA A 26 5.20 -0.37 15.34
CA ALA A 26 6.20 -1.29 14.79
C ALA A 26 6.79 -0.79 13.45
N ALA A 27 5.95 -0.15 12.62
CA ALA A 27 6.37 0.51 11.39
C ALA A 27 7.45 1.57 11.63
N SER A 28 7.29 2.37 12.67
CA SER A 28 8.23 3.43 13.07
C SER A 28 9.60 2.87 13.48
N VAL A 29 9.62 1.74 14.19
CA VAL A 29 10.85 1.04 14.56
C VAL A 29 11.53 0.44 13.32
N VAL A 30 10.76 -0.22 12.44
CA VAL A 30 11.28 -0.78 11.19
C VAL A 30 11.86 0.30 10.27
N CYS A 31 11.19 1.45 10.12
CA CYS A 31 11.69 2.56 9.31
C CYS A 31 13.07 3.04 9.81
N ASN A 32 13.19 3.28 11.13
CA ASN A 32 14.45 3.67 11.75
C ASN A 32 15.56 2.62 11.52
N LEU A 33 15.21 1.34 11.66
CA LEU A 33 16.16 0.23 11.49
C LEU A 33 16.64 0.09 10.04
N LEU A 34 15.74 0.18 9.06
CA LEU A 34 16.09 0.16 7.65
C LEU A 34 17.00 1.35 7.29
N ARG A 35 16.77 2.52 7.89
CA ARG A 35 17.65 3.70 7.75
C ARG A 35 19.04 3.48 8.37
N ALA A 36 19.11 2.86 9.54
CA ALA A 36 20.40 2.59 10.19
C ALA A 36 21.23 1.56 9.38
N THR A 37 20.59 0.51 8.85
CA THR A 37 21.26 -0.51 8.03
C THR A 37 21.82 0.05 6.72
N SER A 38 21.11 0.96 6.05
CA SER A 38 21.62 1.61 4.83
C SER A 38 22.86 2.47 5.10
N LEU A 39 22.99 3.02 6.31
CA LEU A 39 24.12 3.85 6.73
C LEU A 39 25.30 3.05 7.29
N GLN A 40 25.07 1.93 7.99
CA GLN A 40 26.09 1.26 8.80
C GLN A 40 26.57 -0.11 8.27
N LYS A 41 26.04 -0.62 7.14
CA LYS A 41 26.40 -1.93 6.53
C LYS A 41 26.28 -3.16 7.46
N GLN A 42 25.79 -3.02 8.69
CA GLN A 42 25.36 -4.12 9.52
C GLN A 42 23.88 -4.38 9.26
N THR A 43 23.60 -5.52 8.64
CA THR A 43 22.25 -6.00 8.41
C THR A 43 21.84 -6.81 9.64
N ASN A 44 20.84 -6.35 10.38
CA ASN A 44 20.18 -7.21 11.36
C ASN A 44 19.58 -8.40 10.59
N GLU A 45 19.91 -9.64 10.97
CA GLU A 45 19.38 -10.87 10.34
C GLU A 45 17.84 -10.82 10.22
N PHE A 46 17.18 -10.21 11.21
CA PHE A 46 15.74 -9.90 11.23
C PHE A 46 15.26 -9.03 10.03
N LEU A 47 16.00 -8.01 9.61
CA LEU A 47 15.58 -7.09 8.55
C LEU A 47 15.79 -7.67 7.15
N LYS A 48 16.58 -8.73 7.02
CA LYS A 48 16.95 -9.33 5.73
C LYS A 48 15.75 -9.74 4.88
N HIS A 49 14.63 -10.03 5.53
CA HIS A 49 13.41 -10.47 4.87
C HIS A 49 12.28 -9.44 4.88
N VAL A 50 12.52 -8.27 5.49
CA VAL A 50 11.59 -7.14 5.48
C VAL A 50 11.80 -6.39 4.16
N ILE A 51 10.72 -6.21 3.42
CA ILE A 51 10.68 -5.46 2.16
C ILE A 51 10.49 -3.97 2.45
N GLY A 52 9.63 -3.64 3.41
CA GLY A 52 9.37 -2.25 3.82
C GLY A 52 8.05 -2.09 4.55
N VAL A 53 7.60 -0.85 4.70
CA VAL A 53 6.28 -0.50 5.23
C VAL A 53 5.39 -0.09 4.06
N VAL A 54 4.12 -0.52 4.03
CA VAL A 54 3.20 -0.29 2.89
C VAL A 54 3.19 1.18 2.43
N ALA A 55 3.09 2.14 3.36
CA ALA A 55 3.09 3.58 3.07
C ALA A 55 4.36 4.11 2.36
N LEU A 56 5.45 3.34 2.32
CA LEU A 56 6.73 3.72 1.70
C LEU A 56 7.06 2.93 0.43
N LEU A 57 6.20 1.98 0.03
CA LEU A 57 6.45 1.07 -1.10
C LEU A 57 5.81 1.54 -2.42
N GLY A 58 5.18 2.72 -2.43
CA GLY A 58 4.53 3.28 -3.60
C GLY A 58 3.97 4.67 -3.31
N THR A 59 3.79 5.47 -4.36
CA THR A 59 3.28 6.83 -4.25
C THR A 59 2.03 7.02 -5.11
N VAL A 60 1.33 8.13 -4.92
CA VAL A 60 0.14 8.48 -5.69
C VAL A 60 0.26 9.94 -6.09
N GLN A 61 0.33 10.21 -7.40
CA GLN A 61 0.53 11.56 -7.93
C GLN A 61 -0.54 12.57 -7.50
N ASN A 62 -1.80 12.13 -7.35
CA ASN A 62 -2.89 13.01 -6.97
C ASN A 62 -3.03 13.04 -5.44
N ASN A 63 -2.87 14.22 -4.84
CA ASN A 63 -2.90 14.41 -3.38
C ASN A 63 -4.27 14.09 -2.76
N GLU A 64 -5.36 14.44 -3.43
CA GLU A 64 -6.72 14.12 -2.96
C GLU A 64 -6.92 12.61 -2.93
N LEU A 65 -6.56 11.91 -3.99
CA LEU A 65 -6.61 10.46 -4.10
C LEU A 65 -5.71 9.80 -3.07
N SER A 66 -4.47 10.27 -2.91
CA SER A 66 -3.53 9.78 -1.89
C SER A 66 -4.17 9.81 -0.50
N ARG A 67 -4.78 10.94 -0.13
CA ARG A 67 -5.48 11.11 1.15
C ARG A 67 -6.69 10.20 1.29
N ILE A 68 -7.47 10.00 0.24
CA ILE A 68 -8.67 9.15 0.28
C ILE A 68 -8.31 7.66 0.32
N LEU A 69 -7.27 7.24 -0.40
CA LEU A 69 -6.75 5.89 -0.33
C LEU A 69 -6.15 5.60 1.05
N ALA A 70 -5.49 6.59 1.66
CA ALA A 70 -5.04 6.46 3.04
C ALA A 70 -6.20 6.22 4.02
N ASP A 71 -7.30 6.97 3.88
CA ASP A 71 -8.51 6.77 4.69
C ASP A 71 -9.20 5.41 4.37
N TYR A 72 -9.16 4.98 3.10
CA TYR A 72 -9.68 3.68 2.66
C TYR A 72 -8.89 2.51 3.23
N LEU A 73 -7.56 2.59 3.28
CA LEU A 73 -6.72 1.53 3.85
C LEU A 73 -6.77 1.54 5.38
N GLY A 74 -6.77 2.73 5.97
CA GLY A 74 -6.62 2.93 7.40
C GLY A 74 -5.18 2.72 7.87
N ASP A 75 -4.92 3.13 9.12
CA ASP A 75 -3.57 3.08 9.71
C ASP A 75 -3.01 1.65 9.79
N ASP A 76 -3.83 0.66 10.14
CA ASP A 76 -3.40 -0.74 10.27
C ASP A 76 -2.78 -1.29 8.98
N GLN A 77 -3.37 -0.97 7.82
CA GLN A 77 -2.87 -1.44 6.53
C GLN A 77 -1.74 -0.57 5.99
N LEU A 78 -1.79 0.74 6.18
CA LEU A 78 -0.72 1.64 5.75
C LEU A 78 0.59 1.44 6.53
N LEU A 79 0.49 1.13 7.82
CA LEU A 79 1.62 0.85 8.70
C LEU A 79 1.99 -0.63 8.72
N ALA A 80 1.39 -1.46 7.86
CA ALA A 80 1.73 -2.87 7.80
C ALA A 80 3.18 -3.06 7.34
N ILE A 81 3.87 -4.00 7.99
CA ILE A 81 5.22 -4.42 7.59
C ILE A 81 5.08 -5.47 6.49
N VAL A 82 5.75 -5.26 5.37
CA VAL A 82 5.77 -6.21 4.27
C VAL A 82 7.01 -7.08 4.40
N CYS A 83 6.80 -8.39 4.52
CA CYS A 83 7.84 -9.40 4.60
C CYS A 83 7.82 -10.29 3.36
N LYS A 84 8.93 -10.97 3.10
CA LYS A 84 9.03 -11.89 1.97
C LYS A 84 8.03 -13.05 2.08
N SER A 85 8.00 -13.78 3.19
CA SER A 85 7.14 -14.95 3.36
C SER A 85 6.72 -15.19 4.81
N TYR A 86 5.75 -16.08 5.05
CA TYR A 86 5.34 -16.52 6.39
C TYR A 86 6.49 -17.17 7.15
N ALA A 87 7.33 -17.96 6.48
CA ALA A 87 8.51 -18.54 7.12
C ALA A 87 9.44 -17.45 7.65
N ALA A 88 9.69 -16.42 6.84
CA ALA A 88 10.48 -15.26 7.25
C ALA A 88 9.79 -14.40 8.33
N ALA A 89 8.46 -14.28 8.27
CA ALA A 89 7.69 -13.61 9.31
C ALA A 89 7.66 -14.40 10.64
N GLY A 90 7.71 -15.74 10.57
CA GLY A 90 7.85 -16.62 11.73
C GLY A 90 9.22 -16.48 12.38
N ASP A 91 10.28 -16.24 11.61
CA ASP A 91 11.56 -15.84 12.17
C ASP A 91 11.47 -14.46 12.86
N LEU A 92 10.65 -13.55 12.32
CA LEU A 92 10.32 -12.27 12.98
C LEU A 92 9.74 -12.47 14.39
N GLN A 93 8.88 -13.47 14.59
CA GLN A 93 8.36 -13.85 15.90
C GLN A 93 9.43 -14.46 16.80
N LYS A 94 10.36 -15.27 16.26
CA LYS A 94 11.49 -15.78 17.05
C LYS A 94 12.39 -14.66 17.56
N TYR A 95 12.51 -13.58 16.79
CA TYR A 95 13.25 -12.37 17.15
C TYR A 95 12.36 -11.31 17.81
N GLU A 96 11.15 -11.65 18.23
CA GLU A 96 10.19 -10.71 18.82
C GLU A 96 10.80 -9.97 20.01
N HIS A 97 11.45 -10.69 20.93
CA HIS A 97 12.17 -10.08 22.05
C HIS A 97 13.28 -9.12 21.60
N ALA A 98 14.07 -9.49 20.59
CA ALA A 98 15.12 -8.63 20.05
C ALA A 98 14.53 -7.38 19.37
N PHE A 99 13.38 -7.52 18.70
CA PHE A 99 12.68 -6.41 18.07
C PHE A 99 12.14 -5.41 19.10
N TYR A 100 11.50 -5.88 20.18
CA TYR A 100 11.09 -5.01 21.29
C TYR A 100 12.28 -4.38 22.02
N GLN A 101 13.39 -5.11 22.17
CA GLN A 101 14.60 -4.55 22.76
C GLN A 101 15.17 -3.42 21.89
N LEU A 102 15.27 -3.62 20.57
CA LEU A 102 15.69 -2.58 19.62
C LEU A 102 14.75 -1.37 19.63
N ALA A 103 13.44 -1.60 19.78
CA ALA A 103 12.48 -0.52 19.97
C ALA A 103 12.79 0.28 21.24
N THR A 104 13.04 -0.41 22.36
CA THR A 104 13.38 0.21 23.65
C THR A 104 14.68 1.00 23.57
N GLU A 105 15.69 0.48 22.87
CA GLU A 105 16.96 1.18 22.61
C GLU A 105 16.75 2.48 21.80
N GLN A 106 15.70 2.55 20.99
CA GLN A 106 15.27 3.76 20.28
C GLN A 106 14.33 4.66 21.11
N GLY A 107 14.07 4.31 22.37
CA GLY A 107 13.12 5.02 23.24
C GLY A 107 11.65 4.84 22.84
N LYS A 108 11.33 3.77 22.10
CA LYS A 108 9.99 3.46 21.60
C LYS A 108 9.40 2.25 22.34
N SER A 109 8.09 2.29 22.59
CA SER A 109 7.33 1.15 23.08
C SER A 109 6.40 0.67 21.96
N ILE A 110 6.51 -0.58 21.53
CA ILE A 110 5.56 -1.13 20.56
C ILE A 110 4.36 -1.66 21.35
N GLU A 111 3.23 -0.97 21.28
CA GLU A 111 2.01 -1.38 21.96
C GLU A 111 1.01 -2.04 21.00
N GLY A 112 0.47 -3.18 21.43
CA GLY A 112 -0.59 -3.88 20.70
C GLY A 112 -0.11 -4.73 19.52
N ARG A 113 -1.07 -5.11 18.66
CA ARG A 113 -0.81 -5.95 17.50
C ARG A 113 -0.47 -5.09 16.30
N TYR A 114 0.49 -5.53 15.50
CA TYR A 114 0.82 -4.94 14.21
C TYR A 114 0.58 -5.93 13.08
N LEU A 115 0.28 -5.43 11.89
CA LEU A 115 0.02 -6.25 10.72
C LEU A 115 1.33 -6.55 9.97
N VAL A 116 1.54 -7.82 9.63
CA VAL A 116 2.61 -8.26 8.73
C VAL A 116 1.97 -8.90 7.50
N ILE A 117 2.32 -8.39 6.31
CA ILE A 117 1.85 -8.93 5.02
C ILE A 117 3.00 -9.70 4.38
N CYS A 118 2.77 -10.97 4.05
CA CYS A 118 3.79 -11.86 3.48
C CYS A 118 3.61 -11.96 1.96
N LEU A 119 4.57 -11.43 1.20
CA LEU A 119 4.43 -11.22 -0.24
C LEU A 119 4.31 -12.53 -1.05
N GLU A 120 5.05 -13.57 -0.66
CA GLU A 120 5.03 -14.88 -1.34
C GLU A 120 3.75 -15.68 -1.04
N ASP A 121 3.06 -15.35 0.05
CA ASP A 121 1.94 -16.14 0.56
C ASP A 121 0.57 -15.50 0.31
N ILE A 122 0.55 -14.27 -0.22
CA ILE A 122 -0.68 -13.67 -0.71
C ILE A 122 -1.03 -14.22 -2.09
N SER A 123 -2.32 -14.53 -2.28
CA SER A 123 -2.84 -14.93 -3.59
C SER A 123 -2.71 -13.76 -4.57
N PRO A 124 -1.86 -13.87 -5.61
CA PRO A 124 -1.62 -12.74 -6.48
C PRO A 124 -2.66 -12.69 -7.60
N TYR A 125 -2.82 -11.52 -8.21
CA TYR A 125 -3.56 -11.38 -9.46
C TYR A 125 -2.97 -12.32 -10.53
N THR A 126 -3.86 -13.04 -11.21
CA THR A 126 -3.51 -14.04 -12.24
C THR A 126 -3.93 -13.62 -13.64
N GLY A 127 -4.59 -12.47 -13.78
CA GLY A 127 -4.98 -11.95 -15.08
C GLY A 127 -3.83 -11.30 -15.84
N LYS A 128 -4.16 -10.72 -17.00
CA LYS A 128 -3.17 -10.11 -17.88
C LYS A 128 -2.66 -8.79 -17.32
N LEU A 129 -1.40 -8.48 -17.61
CA LEU A 129 -0.80 -7.18 -17.38
C LEU A 129 -0.83 -6.37 -18.67
N SER A 130 -0.90 -5.07 -18.49
CA SER A 130 -0.71 -4.07 -19.52
C SER A 130 0.78 -4.04 -19.89
N GLY A 131 1.09 -3.80 -21.16
CA GLY A 131 2.47 -3.76 -21.68
C GLY A 131 3.22 -2.46 -21.36
N ASP A 132 2.72 -1.66 -20.41
CA ASP A 132 3.31 -0.38 -20.03
C ASP A 132 4.50 -0.55 -19.07
N SER A 133 5.32 0.50 -18.95
CA SER A 133 6.51 0.51 -18.09
C SER A 133 6.20 0.36 -16.60
N GLN A 134 4.99 0.74 -16.18
CA GLN A 134 4.50 0.58 -14.82
C GLN A 134 3.87 -0.80 -14.61
N ARG A 135 3.75 -1.68 -15.61
CA ARG A 135 3.12 -3.02 -15.50
C ARG A 135 1.73 -2.95 -14.86
N LYS A 136 0.83 -2.10 -15.37
CA LYS A 136 -0.55 -1.99 -14.85
C LYS A 136 -1.32 -3.29 -15.05
N LEU A 137 -2.29 -3.57 -14.19
CA LEU A 137 -3.19 -4.70 -14.37
C LEU A 137 -4.12 -4.40 -15.56
N ALA A 138 -4.25 -5.32 -16.52
CA ALA A 138 -5.18 -5.17 -17.64
C ALA A 138 -6.60 -5.53 -17.22
N LEU A 139 -7.19 -4.70 -16.36
CA LEU A 139 -8.55 -4.85 -15.85
C LEU A 139 -9.56 -4.27 -16.86
N CYS A 140 -10.66 -4.97 -17.08
CA CYS A 140 -11.75 -4.48 -17.91
C CYS A 140 -12.48 -3.34 -17.20
N ASN A 141 -12.72 -2.22 -17.89
CA ASN A 141 -13.51 -1.13 -17.32
C ASN A 141 -14.93 -1.60 -16.96
N PRO A 142 -15.54 -1.05 -15.89
CA PRO A 142 -16.93 -1.33 -15.58
C PRO A 142 -17.83 -0.87 -16.73
N THR A 143 -18.90 -1.62 -16.98
CA THR A 143 -19.87 -1.34 -18.04
C THR A 143 -21.28 -1.29 -17.48
N LEU A 144 -22.01 -0.24 -17.86
CA LEU A 144 -23.44 -0.11 -17.64
C LEU A 144 -24.21 -1.05 -18.60
N PRO A 145 -25.51 -1.30 -18.38
CA PRO A 145 -26.33 -2.17 -19.26
C PRO A 145 -26.39 -1.68 -20.71
N ASN A 146 -26.14 -0.39 -20.95
CA ASN A 146 -26.05 0.19 -22.29
C ASN A 146 -24.66 0.01 -22.95
N GLY A 147 -23.74 -0.74 -22.33
CA GLY A 147 -22.39 -1.01 -22.81
C GLY A 147 -21.38 0.12 -22.60
N LYS A 148 -21.79 1.27 -22.03
CA LYS A 148 -20.90 2.40 -21.77
C LYS A 148 -20.24 2.29 -20.40
N THR A 149 -19.07 2.89 -20.25
CA THR A 149 -18.44 3.09 -18.94
C THR A 149 -19.30 4.02 -18.08
N PRO A 150 -19.47 3.75 -16.78
CA PRO A 150 -20.12 4.67 -15.86
C PRO A 150 -19.53 6.09 -15.94
N PRO A 151 -20.37 7.14 -15.93
CA PRO A 151 -19.87 8.51 -15.94
C PRO A 151 -19.02 8.78 -14.69
N GLY A 152 -17.99 9.61 -14.84
CA GLY A 152 -17.06 9.98 -13.77
C GLY A 152 -16.13 8.86 -13.30
N TYR A 153 -16.11 7.68 -13.95
CA TYR A 153 -15.13 6.64 -13.67
C TYR A 153 -13.74 7.06 -14.17
N ILE A 154 -12.76 7.05 -13.27
CA ILE A 154 -11.37 7.46 -13.56
C ILE A 154 -10.50 6.23 -13.84
N GLY A 155 -10.68 5.14 -13.09
CA GLY A 155 -9.87 3.95 -13.20
C GLY A 155 -9.87 3.10 -11.93
N TYR A 156 -8.98 2.10 -11.90
CA TYR A 156 -8.75 1.26 -10.72
C TYR A 156 -7.62 1.81 -9.86
N ALA A 157 -7.84 1.91 -8.54
CA ALA A 157 -6.88 2.47 -7.59
C ALA A 157 -5.53 1.73 -7.62
N VAL A 158 -5.53 0.40 -7.77
CA VAL A 158 -4.31 -0.43 -7.87
C VAL A 158 -3.38 0.00 -9.03
N ASN A 159 -3.95 0.57 -10.11
CA ASN A 159 -3.21 1.06 -11.27
C ASN A 159 -2.82 2.55 -11.17
N MET A 160 -3.19 3.21 -10.07
CA MET A 160 -2.87 4.60 -9.75
C MET A 160 -1.75 4.73 -8.70
N ILE A 161 -1.29 3.61 -8.14
CA ILE A 161 -0.08 3.59 -7.30
C ILE A 161 1.14 3.54 -8.21
N ASP A 162 2.01 4.53 -8.14
CA ASP A 162 3.27 4.55 -8.86
C ASP A 162 4.33 3.75 -8.10
N LEU A 163 5.06 2.91 -8.83
CA LEU A 163 6.04 1.98 -8.30
C LEU A 163 7.40 2.18 -8.96
N GLU A 164 8.46 2.17 -8.17
CA GLU A 164 9.84 2.06 -8.67
C GLU A 164 10.20 0.61 -9.00
N ILE A 165 9.58 0.07 -10.06
CA ILE A 165 9.64 -1.35 -10.42
C ILE A 165 11.08 -1.87 -10.62
N ARG A 166 12.03 -1.00 -10.95
CA ARG A 166 13.45 -1.34 -11.11
C ARG A 166 14.16 -1.69 -9.80
N HIS A 167 13.64 -1.22 -8.66
CA HIS A 167 14.28 -1.34 -7.35
C HIS A 167 13.45 -2.14 -6.35
N LEU A 168 12.20 -2.46 -6.70
CA LEU A 168 11.31 -3.21 -5.84
C LEU A 168 11.49 -4.72 -6.03
N PRO A 169 11.45 -5.50 -4.93
CA PRO A 169 11.61 -6.95 -5.01
C PRO A 169 10.43 -7.60 -5.74
N MET A 170 10.74 -8.66 -6.47
CA MET A 170 9.75 -9.58 -7.03
C MET A 170 9.67 -10.85 -6.19
N THR A 171 8.51 -11.49 -6.19
CA THR A 171 8.34 -12.84 -5.64
C THR A 171 9.19 -13.85 -6.40
N ALA A 172 9.44 -15.03 -5.83
CA ALA A 172 10.09 -16.15 -6.52
C ALA A 172 9.40 -16.51 -7.85
N GLY A 173 8.08 -16.36 -7.91
CA GLY A 173 7.27 -16.52 -9.12
C GLY A 173 7.33 -15.36 -10.14
N GLY A 174 8.22 -14.39 -9.96
CA GLY A 174 8.40 -13.25 -10.88
C GLY A 174 7.26 -12.23 -10.88
N ARG A 175 6.48 -12.14 -9.78
CA ARG A 175 5.38 -11.17 -9.62
C ARG A 175 5.85 -9.96 -8.82
N GLY A 176 5.45 -8.76 -9.23
CA GLY A 176 5.78 -7.51 -8.57
C GLY A 176 4.80 -7.15 -7.46
N LEU A 177 5.03 -6.01 -6.80
CA LEU A 177 4.16 -5.52 -5.73
C LEU A 177 2.74 -5.17 -6.19
N ARG A 178 2.55 -4.78 -7.46
CA ARG A 178 1.21 -4.44 -7.96
C ARG A 178 0.32 -5.66 -8.03
N GLU A 179 0.81 -6.74 -8.63
CA GLU A 179 0.08 -7.99 -8.81
C GLU A 179 -0.11 -8.76 -7.50
N THR A 180 0.67 -8.43 -6.47
CA THR A 180 0.66 -9.08 -5.16
C THR A 180 0.08 -8.13 -4.10
N LEU A 181 0.92 -7.34 -3.45
CA LEU A 181 0.60 -6.46 -2.31
C LEU A 181 -0.57 -5.51 -2.61
N TYR A 182 -0.46 -4.69 -3.66
CA TYR A 182 -1.47 -3.65 -3.90
C TYR A 182 -2.78 -4.23 -4.45
N TYR A 183 -2.74 -5.33 -5.19
CA TYR A 183 -3.96 -6.05 -5.54
C TYR A 183 -4.61 -6.71 -4.32
N HIS A 184 -3.84 -7.21 -3.36
CA HIS A 184 -4.40 -7.72 -2.10
C HIS A 184 -5.10 -6.61 -1.29
N LEU A 185 -4.51 -5.42 -1.21
CA LEU A 185 -5.04 -4.29 -0.44
C LEU A 185 -6.21 -3.58 -1.12
N LEU A 186 -6.11 -3.35 -2.43
CA LEU A 186 -7.04 -2.51 -3.19
C LEU A 186 -7.93 -3.31 -4.14
N GLY A 187 -7.54 -4.52 -4.54
CA GLY A 187 -8.27 -5.34 -5.50
C GLY A 187 -8.68 -4.57 -6.75
N GLU A 188 -9.98 -4.60 -7.04
CA GLU A 188 -10.61 -3.84 -8.12
C GLU A 188 -11.34 -2.58 -7.60
N LEU A 189 -10.78 -1.91 -6.58
CA LEU A 189 -11.31 -0.65 -6.06
C LEU A 189 -11.38 0.40 -7.18
N GLN A 190 -12.59 0.87 -7.46
CA GLN A 190 -12.85 1.85 -8.51
C GLN A 190 -12.71 3.28 -7.97
N VAL A 191 -12.21 4.19 -8.80
CA VAL A 191 -12.05 5.61 -8.46
C VAL A 191 -12.99 6.44 -9.33
N TYR A 192 -13.73 7.34 -8.70
CA TYR A 192 -14.69 8.25 -9.34
C TYR A 192 -14.38 9.72 -9.09
N GLU A 193 -14.83 10.59 -9.99
CA GLU A 193 -14.68 12.05 -9.84
C GLU A 193 -15.46 12.59 -8.63
N SER A 194 -16.70 12.12 -8.42
CA SER A 194 -17.59 12.63 -7.37
C SER A 194 -18.43 11.54 -6.70
N LYS A 195 -18.95 11.84 -5.50
CA LYS A 195 -19.90 10.99 -4.77
C LYS A 195 -21.13 10.70 -5.59
N ASP A 196 -21.60 11.66 -6.37
CA ASP A 196 -22.82 11.51 -7.16
C ASP A 196 -22.61 10.54 -8.33
N TYR A 197 -21.48 10.64 -9.04
CA TYR A 197 -21.12 9.65 -10.05
C TYR A 197 -20.90 8.27 -9.46
N MET A 198 -20.23 8.19 -8.30
CA MET A 198 -20.04 6.93 -7.58
C MET A 198 -21.38 6.30 -7.18
N LYS A 199 -22.35 7.09 -6.69
CA LYS A 199 -23.70 6.61 -6.36
C LYS A 199 -24.46 6.12 -7.60
N MET A 200 -24.34 6.80 -8.74
CA MET A 200 -24.97 6.35 -9.98
C MET A 200 -24.43 4.99 -10.45
N ALA A 201 -23.15 4.71 -10.19
CA ALA A 201 -22.50 3.47 -10.57
C ALA A 201 -22.67 2.33 -9.54
N LEU A 202 -23.26 2.63 -8.36
CA LEU A 202 -23.37 1.71 -7.22
C LEU A 202 -23.87 0.29 -7.57
N PRO A 203 -24.89 0.10 -8.41
CA PRO A 203 -25.37 -1.24 -8.78
C PRO A 203 -24.34 -2.11 -9.53
N TYR A 204 -23.27 -1.50 -10.05
CA TYR A 204 -22.27 -2.14 -10.91
C TYR A 204 -20.89 -2.25 -10.26
N ILE A 205 -20.74 -1.75 -9.02
CA ILE A 205 -19.49 -1.83 -8.26
C ILE A 205 -19.48 -3.13 -7.45
N LYS A 206 -18.41 -3.92 -7.60
CA LYS A 206 -18.31 -5.24 -6.96
C LYS A 206 -17.46 -5.26 -5.69
N HIS A 207 -16.38 -4.48 -5.64
CA HIS A 207 -15.32 -4.64 -4.61
C HIS A 207 -15.14 -3.41 -3.73
N GLY A 208 -15.71 -2.28 -4.15
CA GLY A 208 -15.65 -1.00 -3.45
C GLY A 208 -15.42 0.13 -4.45
N ALA A 209 -15.62 1.36 -3.97
CA ALA A 209 -15.25 2.54 -4.72
C ALA A 209 -14.88 3.69 -3.80
N VAL A 210 -14.09 4.62 -4.35
CA VAL A 210 -13.80 5.91 -3.74
C VAL A 210 -14.09 7.03 -4.73
N SER A 211 -14.33 8.24 -4.22
CA SER A 211 -14.45 9.43 -5.06
C SER A 211 -13.56 10.57 -4.57
N LEU A 212 -13.05 11.40 -5.50
CA LEU A 212 -12.10 12.48 -5.20
C LEU A 212 -12.64 13.56 -4.24
N ASP A 213 -13.97 13.71 -4.16
CA ASP A 213 -14.67 14.56 -3.19
C ASP A 213 -14.94 13.87 -1.83
N GLY A 214 -14.23 12.76 -1.56
CA GLY A 214 -14.18 12.09 -0.25
C GLY A 214 -15.26 11.04 -0.02
N GLY A 215 -15.77 10.40 -1.07
CA GLY A 215 -16.67 9.25 -0.94
C GLY A 215 -15.88 7.97 -0.72
N ILE A 216 -16.31 7.12 0.21
CA ILE A 216 -15.71 5.81 0.48
C ILE A 216 -16.80 4.75 0.60
N MET A 217 -16.69 3.71 -0.20
CA MET A 217 -17.52 2.51 -0.17
C MET A 217 -16.65 1.26 -0.14
N ARG A 218 -16.85 0.41 0.86
CA ARG A 218 -16.16 -0.88 1.00
C ARG A 218 -17.07 -2.03 0.57
N GLY A 219 -16.55 -2.95 -0.25
CA GLY A 219 -17.31 -4.09 -0.74
C GLY A 219 -18.57 -3.66 -1.52
N ASN A 220 -19.66 -4.41 -1.35
CA ASN A 220 -20.94 -4.15 -1.99
C ASN A 220 -22.01 -3.78 -0.95
N GLY A 221 -21.91 -2.59 -0.34
CA GLY A 221 -22.98 -2.03 0.49
C GLY A 221 -22.57 -1.33 1.79
N ALA A 222 -21.28 -1.25 2.14
CA ALA A 222 -20.84 -0.49 3.31
C ALA A 222 -20.27 0.88 2.89
N ILE A 223 -20.84 1.96 3.46
CA ILE A 223 -20.44 3.34 3.16
C ILE A 223 -19.99 4.07 4.42
N PHE A 224 -19.06 5.02 4.26
CA PHE A 224 -18.66 5.95 5.32
C PHE A 224 -19.41 7.27 5.17
N LEU A 225 -20.04 7.74 6.25
CA LEU A 225 -20.76 9.01 6.32
C LEU A 225 -20.21 9.86 7.47
N GLY A 226 -20.18 11.18 7.31
CA GLY A 226 -19.66 12.12 8.30
C GLY A 226 -18.57 13.05 7.73
N ARG A 227 -18.12 14.01 8.54
CA ARG A 227 -16.93 14.81 8.21
C ARG A 227 -15.68 14.05 8.62
N ARG A 228 -14.62 14.27 7.84
CA ARG A 228 -13.25 13.95 8.21
C ARG A 228 -12.77 14.88 9.31
#